data_AF-A0AAN7UIT7-F1
#
_entry.id   AF-A0AAN7UIT7-F1
#
_cell.length_a   1.000
_cell.length_b   1.000
_cell.length_c   1.000
_cell.angle_alpha   90.00
_cell.angle_beta   90.00
_cell.angle_gamma   90.00
#
_symmetry.space_group_name_H-M   'P 1'
#
loop_
_entity.id
_entity.type
_entity.pdbx_description
1 polymer ?
#
loop_
_entity_poly.entity_id
_entity_poly.type
_entity_poly.pdbx_seq_one_letter_code
_entity_poly.pdbx_strand_id
1 'polypeptide(L)'
;MAASGKTDIRNVLRSDGAALKDVLGSFTNVEPSALKPDSSLEDLGLDSIAAVQLANALLLQLQLQVHPDELFKVSLNTLAEYAQKAHPASMKLRSSDRSNANVPSGLATPLLASDSTTLPSSLVQVISQLAKVPFEHISETSKLSELGIDSFSLCEIKQQLERIESKQFVFCDIQLCHTLHDLAAQLTVLPLSPSRSAADGTVEAAAETQECLITRPSLDRSCNPLEILAQSNSIYEAASHRSGFAGYWSTVSPLQQDLLLSYINEAFITLGVNLSEQPQGVETPTIPCIPKHERLVKRLLDILEARYIVRQCRGKVLRGSDCIDVDTSARLCEQLRIQHPSFECEAKLLNLIGPRLAECLSGKVDPLSVLFGSAESRHVMGSFYRDAPMMAAHTEQLISFFVSLVETLAVKSQTPIRVLEVGAGTGGTTAPLVAALRNTRVHLDYTFTDIGASFVHKAKARWEGVEWMSFAVLDIEAELPECFRGQYDIVVGTNVVHATRDRTSTCRRLRYALRPGGVLALSELTRPIDWYDICFGLLDGWWLADEGYAIQPATVWMDAFEKAGFQTMGHSSGDSEEANTQRLLIACTED
;
A
#
# COMPACT_ATOMS: atom_id res chain seq x y z
N MET A 1 -25.20 -44.13 -29.41
CA MET A 1 -26.39 -44.11 -28.52
C MET A 1 -25.91 -44.31 -27.11
N ALA A 2 -26.25 -43.36 -26.24
CA ALA A 2 -25.64 -43.14 -24.93
C ALA A 2 -25.96 -44.26 -23.93
N ALA A 3 -24.90 -44.79 -23.28
CA ALA A 3 -25.01 -45.57 -22.06
C ALA A 3 -25.03 -44.61 -20.87
N SER A 4 -26.11 -44.69 -20.09
CA SER A 4 -26.36 -43.93 -18.87
C SER A 4 -25.34 -44.32 -17.79
N GLY A 5 -24.41 -43.43 -17.47
CA GLY A 5 -23.58 -43.52 -16.28
C GLY A 5 -24.39 -43.13 -15.05
N LYS A 6 -24.85 -44.12 -14.28
CA LYS A 6 -25.25 -43.90 -12.89
C LYS A 6 -23.98 -43.62 -12.10
N THR A 7 -23.74 -42.36 -11.78
CA THR A 7 -22.69 -41.95 -10.85
C THR A 7 -22.98 -42.61 -9.50
N ASP A 8 -22.08 -43.50 -9.08
CA ASP A 8 -22.15 -44.24 -7.82
C ASP A 8 -22.17 -43.23 -6.66
N ILE A 9 -23.29 -43.16 -5.93
CA ILE A 9 -23.51 -42.24 -4.80
C ILE A 9 -22.42 -42.42 -3.72
N ARG A 10 -21.76 -43.58 -3.66
CA ARG A 10 -20.62 -43.80 -2.76
C ARG A 10 -19.35 -43.03 -3.15
N ASN A 11 -19.20 -42.60 -4.42
CA ASN A 11 -18.08 -41.77 -4.85
C ASN A 11 -18.33 -40.26 -4.61
N VAL A 12 -19.59 -39.82 -4.60
CA VAL A 12 -19.96 -38.46 -4.16
C VAL A 12 -19.80 -38.33 -2.64
N LEU A 13 -20.07 -39.39 -1.87
CA LEU A 13 -19.89 -39.40 -0.42
C LEU A 13 -18.43 -39.31 0.07
N ARG A 14 -17.44 -39.43 -0.83
CA ARG A 14 -16.01 -39.16 -0.50
C ARG A 14 -15.54 -37.75 -0.89
N SER A 15 -16.27 -37.03 -1.74
CA SER A 15 -15.85 -35.69 -2.20
C SER A 15 -16.03 -34.62 -1.13
N ASP A 16 -17.05 -34.74 -0.28
CA ASP A 16 -17.40 -33.67 0.66
C ASP A 16 -16.44 -33.60 1.85
N GLY A 17 -15.89 -34.74 2.27
CA GLY A 17 -14.85 -34.79 3.31
C GLY A 17 -13.50 -34.23 2.85
N ALA A 18 -13.19 -34.32 1.55
CA ALA A 18 -12.00 -33.71 0.97
C ALA A 18 -12.19 -32.19 0.82
N ALA A 19 -13.33 -31.75 0.27
CA ALA A 19 -13.64 -30.34 0.15
C ALA A 19 -13.71 -29.64 1.52
N LEU A 20 -14.30 -30.28 2.53
CA LEU A 20 -14.34 -29.74 3.89
C LEU A 20 -12.92 -29.61 4.48
N LYS A 21 -12.04 -30.59 4.25
CA LYS A 21 -10.64 -30.54 4.69
C LYS A 21 -9.81 -29.50 3.94
N ASP A 22 -10.09 -29.27 2.66
CA ASP A 22 -9.41 -28.23 1.86
C ASP A 22 -9.81 -26.83 2.33
N VAL A 23 -11.10 -26.61 2.60
CA VAL A 23 -11.59 -25.37 3.20
C VAL A 23 -10.94 -25.19 4.58
N LEU A 24 -10.99 -26.20 5.44
CA LEU A 24 -10.43 -26.09 6.79
C LEU A 24 -8.90 -25.92 6.80
N GLY A 25 -8.18 -26.58 5.89
CA GLY A 25 -6.73 -26.41 5.75
C GLY A 25 -6.35 -24.98 5.36
N SER A 26 -7.16 -24.33 4.52
CA SER A 26 -6.94 -22.93 4.13
C SER A 26 -7.11 -21.91 5.26
N PHE A 27 -7.84 -22.27 6.34
CA PHE A 27 -8.10 -21.39 7.49
C PHE A 27 -7.34 -21.77 8.77
N THR A 28 -6.90 -23.01 8.90
CA THR A 28 -6.18 -23.50 10.10
C THR A 28 -4.67 -23.58 9.90
N ASN A 29 -4.16 -23.27 8.70
CA ASN A 29 -2.74 -23.38 8.33
C ASN A 29 -2.17 -24.81 8.53
N VAL A 30 -3.05 -25.81 8.62
CA VAL A 30 -2.72 -27.23 8.74
C VAL A 30 -2.99 -27.90 7.40
N GLU A 31 -2.02 -28.67 6.91
CA GLU A 31 -2.18 -29.49 5.71
C GLU A 31 -3.44 -30.36 5.79
N PRO A 32 -4.31 -30.39 4.75
CA PRO A 32 -5.57 -31.16 4.76
C PRO A 32 -5.39 -32.66 5.12
N SER A 33 -4.20 -33.20 4.82
CA SER A 33 -3.80 -34.58 5.13
C SER A 33 -3.48 -34.83 6.61
N ALA A 34 -3.15 -33.78 7.38
CA ALA A 34 -2.81 -33.84 8.81
C ALA A 34 -4.02 -33.62 9.75
N LEU A 35 -5.18 -33.19 9.22
CA LEU A 35 -6.41 -32.98 9.96
C LEU A 35 -7.02 -34.33 10.43
N LYS A 36 -6.93 -34.60 11.74
CA LYS A 36 -7.54 -35.80 12.36
C LYS A 36 -9.04 -35.59 12.58
N PRO A 37 -9.90 -36.60 12.33
CA PRO A 37 -11.36 -36.47 12.37
C PRO A 37 -11.94 -35.98 13.71
N ASP A 38 -11.26 -36.28 14.82
CA ASP A 38 -11.75 -35.99 16.17
C ASP A 38 -11.14 -34.71 16.77
N SER A 39 -10.38 -33.93 15.98
CA SER A 39 -9.77 -32.69 16.46
C SER A 39 -10.85 -31.62 16.68
N SER A 40 -10.81 -30.94 17.82
CA SER A 40 -11.58 -29.71 18.02
C SER A 40 -11.02 -28.62 17.09
N LEU A 41 -11.90 -27.78 16.54
CA LEU A 41 -11.47 -26.66 15.71
C LEU A 41 -10.74 -25.58 16.52
N GLU A 42 -10.99 -25.52 17.83
CA GLU A 42 -10.24 -24.67 18.77
C GLU A 42 -8.76 -25.15 18.91
N ASP A 43 -8.54 -26.46 18.99
CA ASP A 43 -7.19 -27.06 19.09
C ASP A 43 -6.36 -26.87 17.81
N LEU A 44 -7.01 -26.50 16.70
CA LEU A 44 -6.41 -26.21 15.40
C LEU A 44 -6.12 -24.71 15.20
N GLY A 45 -6.29 -23.89 16.24
CA GLY A 45 -5.94 -22.46 16.23
C GLY A 45 -7.00 -21.54 15.61
N LEU A 46 -8.26 -21.98 15.53
CA LEU A 46 -9.36 -21.16 15.03
C LEU A 46 -9.72 -20.06 16.03
N ASP A 47 -9.47 -18.79 15.71
CA ASP A 47 -9.88 -17.65 16.51
C ASP A 47 -11.30 -17.13 16.12
N SER A 48 -11.82 -16.14 16.86
CA SER A 48 -13.16 -15.55 16.64
C SER A 48 -13.33 -14.91 15.26
N ILE A 49 -12.26 -14.51 14.58
CA ILE A 49 -12.30 -13.91 13.23
C ILE A 49 -12.27 -15.04 12.18
N ALA A 50 -11.40 -16.03 12.35
CA ALA A 50 -11.30 -17.20 11.51
C ALA A 50 -12.59 -18.03 11.54
N ALA A 51 -13.30 -18.10 12.67
CA ALA A 51 -14.60 -18.79 12.76
C ALA A 51 -15.69 -18.11 11.91
N VAL A 52 -15.74 -16.78 11.88
CA VAL A 52 -16.71 -16.04 11.04
C VAL A 52 -16.39 -16.22 9.56
N GLN A 53 -15.11 -16.18 9.20
CA GLN A 53 -14.65 -16.39 7.83
C GLN A 53 -14.89 -17.82 7.36
N LEU A 54 -14.63 -18.80 8.22
CA LEU A 54 -14.88 -20.21 7.97
C LEU A 54 -16.38 -20.50 7.81
N ALA A 55 -17.24 -19.95 8.69
CA ALA A 55 -18.70 -20.07 8.55
C ALA A 55 -19.20 -19.55 7.19
N ASN A 56 -18.64 -18.43 6.72
CA ASN A 56 -19.00 -17.86 5.42
C ASN A 56 -18.44 -18.69 4.25
N ALA A 57 -17.23 -19.25 4.37
CA ALA A 57 -16.67 -20.15 3.36
C ALA A 57 -17.47 -21.45 3.25
N LEU A 58 -17.88 -22.03 4.37
CA LEU A 58 -18.76 -23.21 4.44
C LEU A 58 -20.12 -22.92 3.77
N LEU A 59 -20.66 -21.72 3.96
CA LEU A 59 -21.89 -21.29 3.30
C LEU A 59 -21.71 -21.12 1.77
N LEU A 60 -20.66 -20.44 1.33
CA LEU A 60 -20.47 -20.11 -0.09
C LEU A 60 -20.04 -21.31 -0.92
N GLN A 61 -19.18 -22.17 -0.37
CA GLN A 61 -18.55 -23.26 -1.11
C GLN A 61 -19.26 -24.60 -0.92
N LEU A 62 -19.83 -24.84 0.27
CA LEU A 62 -20.49 -26.10 0.62
C LEU A 62 -21.99 -25.95 0.90
N GLN A 63 -22.56 -24.74 0.77
CA GLN A 63 -23.95 -24.41 1.12
C GLN A 63 -24.34 -24.81 2.55
N LEU A 64 -23.35 -24.90 3.44
CA LEU A 64 -23.51 -25.32 4.81
C LEU A 64 -23.66 -24.10 5.71
N GLN A 65 -24.87 -23.87 6.24
CA GLN A 65 -25.10 -22.80 7.21
C GLN A 65 -24.68 -23.26 8.61
N VAL A 66 -23.62 -22.69 9.16
CA VAL A 66 -23.18 -22.93 10.54
C VAL A 66 -22.95 -21.57 11.21
N HIS A 67 -23.49 -21.39 12.41
CA HIS A 67 -23.26 -20.14 13.15
C HIS A 67 -21.82 -20.12 13.69
N PRO A 68 -21.08 -18.99 13.66
CA PRO A 68 -19.69 -18.93 14.11
C PRO A 68 -19.46 -19.47 15.54
N ASP A 69 -20.40 -19.20 16.45
CA ASP A 69 -20.33 -19.68 17.85
C ASP A 69 -20.45 -21.21 17.99
N GLU A 70 -21.02 -21.89 16.99
CA GLU A 70 -21.14 -23.35 16.97
C GLU A 70 -19.86 -24.02 16.49
N LEU A 71 -19.04 -23.33 15.68
CA LEU A 71 -17.77 -23.86 15.17
C LEU A 71 -16.75 -24.15 16.28
N PHE A 72 -16.84 -23.46 17.42
CA PHE A 72 -16.00 -23.72 18.59
C PHE A 72 -16.38 -24.99 19.36
N LYS A 73 -17.55 -25.58 19.10
CA LYS A 73 -18.11 -26.67 19.92
C LYS A 73 -18.24 -27.99 19.16
N VAL A 74 -17.82 -28.01 17.89
CA VAL A 74 -18.03 -29.14 16.98
C VAL A 74 -16.71 -29.69 16.48
N SER A 75 -16.63 -31.02 16.40
CA SER A 75 -15.49 -31.70 15.77
C SER A 75 -15.62 -31.71 14.25
N LEU A 76 -14.51 -31.93 13.57
CA LEU A 76 -14.47 -32.20 12.12
C LEU A 76 -15.48 -33.27 11.69
N ASN A 77 -15.62 -34.35 12.46
CA ASN A 77 -16.55 -35.43 12.18
C ASN A 77 -18.02 -34.98 12.34
N THR A 78 -18.31 -34.19 13.38
CA THR A 78 -19.65 -33.61 13.62
C THR A 78 -20.05 -32.65 12.50
N LEU A 79 -19.10 -31.86 12.00
CA LEU A 79 -19.31 -30.92 10.91
C LEU A 79 -19.56 -31.65 9.58
N ALA A 80 -18.83 -32.76 9.34
CA ALA A 80 -19.05 -33.64 8.19
C ALA A 80 -20.41 -34.36 8.25
N GLU A 81 -20.86 -34.78 9.43
CA GLU A 81 -22.21 -35.33 9.64
C GLU A 81 -23.31 -34.28 9.41
N TYR A 82 -23.06 -33.02 9.79
CA TYR A 82 -23.98 -31.90 9.53
C TYR A 82 -24.13 -31.64 8.03
N ALA A 83 -23.01 -31.67 7.29
CA ALA A 83 -23.00 -31.56 5.83
C ALA A 83 -23.72 -32.73 5.14
N GLN A 84 -23.56 -33.95 5.65
CA GLN A 84 -24.27 -35.12 5.15
C GLN A 84 -25.79 -35.06 5.39
N LYS A 85 -26.25 -34.44 6.48
CA LYS A 85 -27.68 -34.26 6.78
C LYS A 85 -28.33 -33.10 6.04
N ALA A 86 -27.57 -32.07 5.65
CA ALA A 86 -28.07 -30.89 4.93
C ALA A 86 -28.42 -31.18 3.46
N HIS A 87 -27.96 -32.30 2.88
CA HIS A 87 -28.23 -32.69 1.50
C HIS A 87 -29.05 -33.99 1.36
N PRO A 88 -30.37 -33.93 1.61
CA PRO A 88 -31.28 -34.63 0.72
C PRO A 88 -32.48 -33.73 0.30
N ALA A 89 -32.50 -33.36 -0.99
CA ALA A 89 -33.66 -32.90 -1.77
C ALA A 89 -34.45 -31.67 -1.27
N SER A 90 -34.32 -30.56 -2.00
CA SER A 90 -35.22 -29.41 -1.94
C SER A 90 -36.66 -29.76 -2.34
N MET A 91 -37.65 -29.49 -1.47
CA MET A 91 -38.97 -28.90 -1.79
C MET A 91 -39.95 -29.10 -0.63
N LYS A 92 -40.45 -28.01 -0.05
CA LYS A 92 -41.89 -27.67 -0.06
C LYS A 92 -42.17 -26.30 0.56
N LEU A 93 -42.82 -25.46 -0.25
CA LEU A 93 -43.59 -24.30 0.15
C LEU A 93 -44.41 -24.56 1.42
N ARG A 94 -44.42 -23.59 2.34
CA ARG A 94 -45.58 -23.34 3.19
C ARG A 94 -46.04 -21.90 3.01
N SER A 95 -47.20 -21.82 2.37
CA SER A 95 -48.11 -20.68 2.28
C SER A 95 -48.43 -20.10 3.67
N SER A 96 -48.33 -18.78 3.81
CA SER A 96 -49.03 -18.04 4.87
C SER A 96 -50.35 -17.53 4.31
N ASP A 97 -51.43 -18.09 4.85
CA ASP A 97 -52.79 -17.57 4.70
C ASP A 97 -52.91 -16.19 5.36
N ARG A 98 -53.64 -15.31 4.67
CA ARG A 98 -54.15 -14.05 5.21
C ARG A 98 -55.33 -14.35 6.15
N SER A 99 -55.36 -13.76 7.34
CA SER A 99 -56.56 -13.06 7.84
C SER A 99 -56.37 -12.36 9.20
N ASN A 100 -56.86 -11.12 9.21
CA ASN A 100 -57.53 -10.37 10.28
C ASN A 100 -56.81 -9.94 11.57
N ALA A 101 -56.52 -8.63 11.58
CA ALA A 101 -57.14 -7.59 12.43
C ALA A 101 -57.26 -7.85 13.95
N ASN A 102 -56.52 -7.08 14.75
CA ASN A 102 -57.12 -5.97 15.52
C ASN A 102 -56.05 -5.15 16.26
N VAL A 103 -56.14 -3.83 16.12
CA VAL A 103 -55.50 -2.83 16.97
C VAL A 103 -56.50 -2.45 18.07
N PRO A 104 -56.06 -2.32 19.32
CA PRO A 104 -56.60 -1.28 20.18
C PRO A 104 -55.52 -0.29 20.59
N SER A 105 -55.79 0.97 20.26
CA SER A 105 -55.15 2.17 20.76
C SER A 105 -55.50 2.43 22.22
N GLY A 106 -54.51 2.82 23.04
CA GLY A 106 -54.76 3.61 24.25
C GLY A 106 -53.75 3.41 25.37
N LEU A 107 -52.81 4.36 25.50
CA LEU A 107 -52.43 5.13 26.69
C LEU A 107 -50.92 5.41 26.73
N ALA A 108 -50.60 6.68 26.46
CA ALA A 108 -49.30 7.28 26.71
C ALA A 108 -49.21 7.76 28.16
N THR A 109 -48.12 7.46 28.88
CA THR A 109 -47.33 8.38 29.72
C THR A 109 -46.05 7.68 30.23
N PRO A 110 -45.00 8.41 30.66
CA PRO A 110 -43.79 8.59 29.86
C PRO A 110 -42.54 7.95 30.51
N LEU A 111 -41.62 7.46 29.70
CA LEU A 111 -40.26 7.15 30.15
C LEU A 111 -39.33 8.28 29.71
N LEU A 112 -38.88 9.00 30.74
CA LEU A 112 -37.65 9.78 30.89
C LEU A 112 -36.76 9.89 29.64
N ALA A 113 -36.50 11.15 29.28
CA ALA A 113 -35.41 11.54 28.42
C ALA A 113 -34.08 10.94 28.93
N SER A 114 -33.42 10.18 28.06
CA SER A 114 -31.97 10.02 28.10
C SER A 114 -31.44 10.50 26.75
N ASP A 115 -30.96 11.75 26.76
CA ASP A 115 -30.04 12.24 25.75
C ASP A 115 -28.77 11.39 25.83
N SER A 116 -28.60 10.50 24.86
CA SER A 116 -27.30 9.92 24.54
C SER A 116 -27.32 9.60 23.05
N THR A 117 -26.74 10.48 22.25
CA THR A 117 -26.24 10.16 20.91
C THR A 117 -25.08 9.17 21.07
N THR A 118 -25.38 7.93 21.41
CA THR A 118 -24.37 6.86 21.45
C THR A 118 -23.98 6.55 20.01
N LEU A 119 -22.70 6.73 19.69
CA LEU A 119 -22.08 6.22 18.46
C LEU A 119 -22.55 4.77 18.17
N PRO A 120 -22.80 4.39 16.91
CA PRO A 120 -23.07 2.99 16.58
C PRO A 120 -21.94 2.11 17.11
N SER A 121 -22.28 1.10 17.92
CA SER A 121 -21.30 0.22 18.56
C SER A 121 -20.37 -0.47 17.55
N SER A 122 -20.85 -0.71 16.33
CA SER A 122 -20.07 -1.23 15.20
C SER A 122 -18.96 -0.28 14.73
N LEU A 123 -19.21 1.03 14.67
CA LEU A 123 -18.21 2.03 14.25
C LEU A 123 -17.09 2.14 15.27
N VAL A 124 -17.42 2.18 16.57
CA VAL A 124 -16.42 2.26 17.63
C VAL A 124 -15.59 0.98 17.72
N GLN A 125 -16.18 -0.19 17.44
CA GLN A 125 -15.43 -1.45 17.35
C GLN A 125 -14.43 -1.46 16.20
N VAL A 126 -14.82 -1.03 15.00
CA VAL A 126 -13.92 -0.97 13.83
C VAL A 126 -12.76 0.01 14.09
N ILE A 127 -13.07 1.19 14.64
CA ILE A 127 -12.04 2.20 14.94
C ILE A 127 -11.13 1.75 16.09
N SER A 128 -11.68 1.18 17.16
CA SER A 128 -10.88 0.65 18.29
C SER A 128 -9.97 -0.50 17.84
N GLN A 129 -10.43 -1.39 16.94
CA GLN A 129 -9.62 -2.46 16.38
C GLN A 129 -8.47 -1.94 15.52
N LEU A 130 -8.72 -0.92 14.68
CA LEU A 130 -7.72 -0.37 13.76
C LEU A 130 -6.75 0.61 14.46
N ALA A 131 -7.22 1.40 15.43
CA ALA A 131 -6.41 2.34 16.22
C ALA A 131 -5.72 1.67 17.43
N LYS A 132 -6.16 0.46 17.83
CA LYS A 132 -5.72 -0.23 19.05
C LYS A 132 -5.84 0.58 20.35
N VAL A 133 -6.70 1.58 20.35
CA VAL A 133 -7.06 2.34 21.56
C VAL A 133 -8.24 1.62 22.22
N PRO A 134 -8.16 1.22 23.51
CA PRO A 134 -9.29 0.67 24.23
C PRO A 134 -10.49 1.61 24.17
N PHE A 135 -11.71 1.07 24.08
CA PHE A 135 -12.97 1.85 24.02
C PHE A 135 -13.01 3.02 25.03
N GLU A 136 -12.46 2.80 26.22
CA GLU A 136 -12.45 3.74 27.34
C GLU A 136 -11.52 4.95 27.15
N HIS A 137 -10.59 4.91 26.19
CA HIS A 137 -9.60 5.95 25.91
C HIS A 137 -9.89 6.72 24.62
N ILE A 138 -10.98 6.40 23.93
CA ILE A 138 -11.40 7.06 22.69
C ILE A 138 -12.36 8.20 23.06
N SER A 139 -11.90 9.45 22.94
CA SER A 139 -12.77 10.62 23.10
C SER A 139 -13.49 10.95 21.80
N GLU A 140 -14.77 11.31 21.87
CA GLU A 140 -15.58 11.70 20.71
C GLU A 140 -14.99 12.90 19.95
N THR A 141 -14.16 13.71 20.61
CA THR A 141 -13.49 14.90 20.04
C THR A 141 -12.12 14.61 19.43
N SER A 142 -11.58 13.39 19.57
CA SER A 142 -10.26 13.05 19.02
C SER A 142 -10.31 12.97 17.50
N LYS A 143 -9.33 13.57 16.82
CA LYS A 143 -9.21 13.44 15.36
C LYS A 143 -8.74 12.05 14.99
N LEU A 144 -9.18 11.54 13.83
CA LEU A 144 -8.72 10.25 13.31
C LEU A 144 -7.18 10.19 13.18
N SER A 145 -6.54 11.26 12.73
CA SER A 145 -5.07 11.35 12.68
C SER A 145 -4.40 11.21 14.06
N GLU A 146 -5.02 11.73 15.12
CA GLU A 146 -4.50 11.67 16.50
C GLU A 146 -4.68 10.28 17.12
N LEU A 147 -5.62 9.49 16.58
CA LEU A 147 -5.84 8.09 16.94
C LEU A 147 -4.93 7.14 16.13
N GLY A 148 -3.98 7.66 15.34
CA GLY A 148 -3.09 6.85 14.52
C GLY A 148 -3.75 6.23 13.28
N ILE A 149 -4.96 6.69 12.92
CA ILE A 149 -5.59 6.32 11.65
C ILE A 149 -4.91 7.12 10.54
N ASP A 150 -4.25 6.41 9.62
CA ASP A 150 -3.67 6.97 8.41
C ASP A 150 -4.65 6.88 7.23
N SER A 151 -4.30 7.45 6.07
CA SER A 151 -5.15 7.43 4.87
C SER A 151 -5.49 6.01 4.40
N PHE A 152 -4.62 5.02 4.65
CA PHE A 152 -4.84 3.62 4.28
C PHE A 152 -5.80 2.92 5.24
N SER A 153 -5.62 3.12 6.55
CA SER A 153 -6.57 2.70 7.59
C SER A 153 -7.93 3.34 7.36
N LEU A 154 -7.99 4.58 6.88
CA LEU A 154 -9.23 5.25 6.55
C LEU A 154 -9.97 4.58 5.38
N CYS A 155 -9.25 4.13 4.33
CA CYS A 155 -9.85 3.34 3.26
C CYS A 155 -10.42 2.01 3.79
N GLU A 156 -9.74 1.37 4.74
CA GLU A 156 -10.21 0.13 5.38
C GLU A 156 -11.46 0.36 6.23
N ILE A 157 -11.51 1.45 7.01
CA ILE A 157 -12.69 1.87 7.76
C ILE A 157 -13.87 2.11 6.81
N LYS A 158 -13.67 2.90 5.73
CA LYS A 158 -14.73 3.18 4.73
C LYS A 158 -15.32 1.89 4.17
N GLN A 159 -14.47 0.95 3.75
CA GLN A 159 -14.92 -0.33 3.21
C GLN A 159 -15.69 -1.18 4.23
N GLN A 160 -15.24 -1.24 5.48
CA GLN A 160 -15.94 -2.01 6.51
C GLN A 160 -17.30 -1.41 6.85
N LEU A 161 -17.42 -0.07 6.86
CA LEU A 161 -18.69 0.62 7.09
C LEU A 161 -19.68 0.42 5.94
N GLU A 162 -19.22 0.48 4.68
CA GLU A 162 -20.04 0.17 3.49
C GLU A 162 -20.61 -1.27 3.51
N ARG A 163 -19.93 -2.21 4.18
CA ARG A 163 -20.41 -3.60 4.33
C ARG A 163 -21.42 -3.77 5.46
N ILE A 164 -21.33 -2.95 6.51
CA ILE A 164 -22.19 -3.04 7.70
C ILE A 164 -23.55 -2.39 7.43
N GLU A 165 -23.60 -1.31 6.66
CA GLU A 165 -24.86 -0.61 6.34
C GLU A 165 -25.26 -0.83 4.88
N SER A 166 -26.32 -1.60 4.64
CA SER A 166 -26.83 -1.97 3.32
C SER A 166 -27.47 -0.81 2.53
N LYS A 167 -27.07 0.44 2.76
CA LYS A 167 -27.57 1.62 2.07
C LYS A 167 -26.44 2.27 1.27
N GLN A 168 -26.74 2.60 0.00
CA GLN A 168 -25.90 3.45 -0.83
C GLN A 168 -25.70 4.81 -0.15
N PHE A 169 -24.61 4.95 0.60
CA PHE A 169 -24.13 6.24 1.05
C PHE A 169 -23.05 6.72 0.08
N VAL A 170 -23.18 7.98 -0.34
CA VAL A 170 -22.13 8.68 -1.08
C VAL A 170 -21.13 9.20 -0.02
N PHE A 171 -20.15 8.39 0.36
CA PHE A 171 -19.11 8.77 1.31
C PHE A 171 -18.05 9.67 0.65
N CYS A 172 -18.39 10.91 0.34
CA CYS A 172 -17.43 11.83 -0.28
C CYS A 172 -16.47 12.49 0.73
N ASP A 173 -16.80 12.61 2.02
CA ASP A 173 -16.10 13.60 2.84
C ASP A 173 -15.45 13.09 4.14
N ILE A 174 -15.20 11.79 4.35
CA ILE A 174 -14.37 11.40 5.50
C ILE A 174 -12.89 11.69 5.20
N GLN A 175 -12.28 12.56 6.00
CA GLN A 175 -10.91 13.05 5.97
C GLN A 175 -10.24 12.79 7.34
N LEU A 176 -8.91 12.72 7.38
CA LEU A 176 -8.15 12.47 8.61
C LEU A 176 -8.35 13.53 9.71
N CYS A 177 -8.77 14.74 9.32
CA CYS A 177 -9.06 15.83 10.25
C CYS A 177 -10.41 15.70 10.96
N HIS A 178 -11.29 14.80 10.51
CA HIS A 178 -12.58 14.59 11.16
C HIS A 178 -12.40 13.93 12.53
N THR A 179 -13.22 14.38 13.47
CA THR A 179 -13.38 13.77 14.79
C THR A 179 -14.37 12.60 14.72
N LEU A 180 -14.40 11.78 15.75
CA LEU A 180 -15.40 10.71 15.85
C LEU A 180 -16.83 11.25 15.95
N HIS A 181 -16.99 12.42 16.56
CA HIS A 181 -18.23 13.18 16.56
C HIS A 181 -18.66 13.57 15.14
N ASP A 182 -17.73 14.02 14.29
CA ASP A 182 -18.03 14.36 12.89
C ASP A 182 -18.49 13.12 12.08
N LEU A 183 -17.87 11.96 12.30
CA LEU A 183 -18.30 10.69 11.69
C LEU A 183 -19.70 10.27 12.18
N ALA A 184 -19.99 10.41 13.47
CA ALA A 184 -21.29 10.08 14.06
C ALA A 184 -22.41 10.98 13.51
N ALA A 185 -22.11 12.28 13.37
CA ALA A 185 -23.03 13.28 12.84
C ALA A 185 -23.33 13.04 11.34
N GLN A 186 -22.37 12.56 10.55
CA GLN A 186 -22.60 12.21 9.14
C GLN A 186 -23.49 10.97 8.95
N LEU A 187 -23.56 10.07 9.93
CA LEU A 187 -24.42 8.87 9.91
C LEU A 187 -25.89 9.15 10.33
N THR A 188 -26.21 10.36 10.78
CA THR A 188 -27.55 10.76 11.21
C THR A 188 -27.97 12.09 10.58
N VAL A 189 -28.77 12.05 9.50
CA VAL A 189 -29.23 13.29 8.83
C VAL A 189 -30.55 13.80 9.43
N LEU A 190 -30.52 14.97 10.09
CA LEU A 190 -31.23 16.22 9.75
C LEU A 190 -30.92 17.35 10.79
N PRO A 191 -31.11 18.65 10.46
CA PRO A 191 -30.16 19.74 10.76
C PRO A 191 -30.63 20.74 11.84
N LEU A 192 -29.70 21.55 12.37
CA LEU A 192 -29.79 23.01 12.55
C LEU A 192 -28.47 23.61 13.10
N SER A 193 -28.09 24.80 12.58
CA SER A 193 -26.86 25.56 12.84
C SER A 193 -27.05 26.65 13.95
N PRO A 194 -26.11 27.61 14.16
CA PRO A 194 -24.89 27.56 14.96
C PRO A 194 -24.86 28.63 16.09
N SER A 195 -23.87 28.59 17.00
CA SER A 195 -23.57 29.72 17.91
C SER A 195 -22.08 29.80 18.25
N ARG A 196 -21.51 31.01 18.09
CA ARG A 196 -20.14 31.42 18.43
C ARG A 196 -20.00 31.73 19.92
N SER A 197 -18.81 31.55 20.50
CA SER A 197 -18.00 32.67 21.06
C SER A 197 -16.63 32.21 21.55
N ALA A 198 -15.65 33.09 21.37
CA ALA A 198 -14.24 32.98 21.78
C ALA A 198 -14.03 33.17 23.30
N ALA A 199 -12.88 32.73 23.82
CA ALA A 199 -11.94 33.58 24.56
C ALA A 199 -10.65 32.83 24.97
N ASP A 200 -9.54 33.52 24.69
CA ASP A 200 -8.16 33.51 25.21
C ASP A 200 -7.75 32.70 26.45
N GLY A 201 -6.47 32.28 26.41
CA GLY A 201 -5.63 31.98 27.58
C GLY A 201 -4.21 31.57 27.21
N THR A 202 -3.28 32.53 27.17
CA THR A 202 -1.81 32.40 27.02
C THR A 202 -1.11 31.94 28.31
N VAL A 203 -0.03 31.14 28.23
CA VAL A 203 1.20 31.27 29.07
C VAL A 203 2.46 30.70 28.36
N GLU A 204 3.55 31.49 28.36
CA GLU A 204 4.99 31.26 28.02
C GLU A 204 5.73 30.37 29.08
N ALA A 205 7.02 29.99 29.07
CA ALA A 205 8.14 29.70 28.15
C ALA A 205 9.32 29.11 28.99
N ALA A 206 10.44 28.74 28.33
CA ALA A 206 11.82 28.45 28.80
C ALA A 206 12.15 26.99 29.23
N ALA A 207 13.04 26.19 28.61
CA ALA A 207 14.44 26.33 28.12
C ALA A 207 15.50 25.89 29.16
N GLU A 208 16.33 24.88 28.83
CA GLU A 208 17.81 24.88 28.98
C GLU A 208 18.49 23.60 28.46
N THR A 209 19.70 23.81 27.94
CA THR A 209 20.62 22.94 27.16
C THR A 209 21.73 22.31 27.99
N GLN A 210 22.34 21.19 27.55
CA GLN A 210 23.77 20.94 27.81
C GLN A 210 24.46 20.04 26.77
N GLU A 211 25.52 20.57 26.15
CA GLU A 211 26.47 19.90 25.24
C GLU A 211 27.52 19.07 26.01
N CYS A 212 28.04 18.01 25.37
CA CYS A 212 29.38 17.49 25.69
C CYS A 212 30.09 16.99 24.42
N LEU A 213 31.23 17.62 24.13
CA LEU A 213 32.15 17.33 23.02
C LEU A 213 33.03 16.12 23.33
N ILE A 214 33.11 15.15 22.42
CA ILE A 214 34.20 14.16 22.38
C ILE A 214 34.80 14.15 20.98
N THR A 215 36.01 14.70 20.88
CA THR A 215 36.90 14.56 19.72
C THR A 215 37.42 13.12 19.61
N ARG A 216 37.41 12.55 18.40
CA ARG A 216 38.17 11.34 18.04
C ARG A 216 39.21 11.65 16.95
N PRO A 217 40.35 10.94 16.93
CA PRO A 217 41.39 11.10 15.92
C PRO A 217 41.09 10.31 14.64
N SER A 218 41.74 10.77 13.58
CA SER A 218 41.59 10.44 12.17
C SER A 218 42.18 9.10 11.70
N LEU A 219 41.48 8.53 10.72
CA LEU A 219 41.92 7.82 9.50
C LEU A 219 42.65 6.47 9.65
N ASP A 220 41.89 5.39 9.44
CA ASP A 220 42.37 4.17 8.78
C ASP A 220 41.51 3.87 7.53
N ARG A 221 42.14 4.02 6.36
CA ARG A 221 41.55 3.91 5.01
C ARG A 221 41.35 2.45 4.58
N SER A 222 40.26 1.82 5.03
CA SER A 222 39.93 0.46 4.57
C SER A 222 38.44 0.13 4.42
N CYS A 223 37.54 1.12 4.47
CA CYS A 223 36.12 0.89 4.22
C CYS A 223 35.51 2.12 3.54
N ASN A 224 35.55 2.16 2.21
CA ASN A 224 34.87 3.20 1.44
C ASN A 224 33.53 2.63 0.92
N PRO A 225 32.37 3.12 1.41
CA PRO A 225 31.06 2.70 0.91
C PRO A 225 30.91 2.85 -0.61
N LEU A 226 31.60 3.79 -1.25
CA LEU A 226 31.58 3.95 -2.71
C LEU A 226 32.34 2.84 -3.46
N GLU A 227 33.34 2.20 -2.83
CA GLU A 227 33.98 1.01 -3.41
C GLU A 227 33.03 -0.20 -3.35
N ILE A 228 32.30 -0.36 -2.25
CA ILE A 228 31.26 -1.40 -2.11
C ILE A 228 30.14 -1.17 -3.13
N LEU A 229 29.76 0.09 -3.35
CA LEU A 229 28.81 0.48 -4.41
C LEU A 229 29.33 0.12 -5.80
N ALA A 230 30.61 0.40 -6.09
CA ALA A 230 31.21 0.02 -7.36
C ALA A 230 31.22 -1.51 -7.57
N GLN A 231 31.44 -2.29 -6.51
CA GLN A 231 31.35 -3.74 -6.56
C GLN A 231 29.92 -4.23 -6.83
N SER A 232 28.91 -3.62 -6.19
CA SER A 232 27.51 -4.01 -6.39
C SER A 232 27.00 -3.75 -7.81
N ASN A 233 27.59 -2.78 -8.54
CA ASN A 233 27.29 -2.56 -9.97
C ASN A 233 27.51 -3.82 -10.82
N SER A 234 28.52 -4.63 -10.49
CA SER A 234 28.83 -5.86 -11.25
C SER A 234 27.76 -6.95 -11.15
N ILE A 235 26.91 -6.88 -10.11
CA ILE A 235 25.86 -7.87 -9.86
C ILE A 235 24.57 -7.50 -10.58
N TYR A 236 24.37 -6.21 -10.90
CA TYR A 236 23.12 -5.71 -11.45
C TYR A 236 22.72 -6.42 -12.74
N GLU A 237 23.63 -6.59 -13.69
CA GLU A 237 23.29 -7.21 -14.98
C GLU A 237 22.76 -8.64 -14.80
N ALA A 238 23.41 -9.43 -13.93
CA ALA A 238 22.95 -10.77 -13.62
C ALA A 238 21.57 -10.75 -12.91
N ALA A 239 21.33 -9.79 -12.01
CA ALA A 239 20.05 -9.60 -11.34
C ALA A 239 18.93 -9.19 -12.32
N SER A 240 19.24 -8.29 -13.26
CA SER A 240 18.34 -7.85 -14.33
C SER A 240 17.93 -9.00 -15.25
N HIS A 241 18.87 -9.89 -15.59
CA HIS A 241 18.56 -11.10 -16.35
C HIS A 241 17.71 -12.10 -15.56
N ARG A 242 18.03 -12.36 -14.28
CA ARG A 242 17.26 -13.30 -13.43
C ARG A 242 15.83 -12.86 -13.18
N SER A 243 15.63 -11.58 -12.94
CA SER A 243 14.31 -10.97 -12.72
C SER A 243 13.49 -10.81 -14.00
N GLY A 244 14.15 -10.89 -15.17
CA GLY A 244 13.51 -10.67 -16.47
C GLY A 244 13.35 -9.20 -16.84
N PHE A 245 14.07 -8.28 -16.17
CA PHE A 245 14.06 -6.85 -16.49
C PHE A 245 14.99 -6.49 -17.65
N ALA A 246 16.01 -7.30 -17.93
CA ALA A 246 16.98 -7.04 -18.99
C ALA A 246 16.29 -6.82 -20.36
N GLY A 247 16.59 -5.70 -21.02
CA GLY A 247 16.01 -5.33 -22.31
C GLY A 247 14.62 -4.70 -22.24
N TYR A 248 14.10 -4.39 -21.04
CA TYR A 248 12.81 -3.75 -20.80
C TYR A 248 12.54 -2.57 -21.73
N TRP A 249 13.48 -1.62 -21.85
CA TRP A 249 13.25 -0.39 -22.61
C TRP A 249 13.03 -0.63 -24.09
N SER A 250 13.67 -1.66 -24.64
CA SER A 250 13.60 -2.01 -26.06
C SER A 250 12.45 -2.97 -26.40
N THR A 251 12.01 -3.81 -25.46
CA THR A 251 11.10 -4.93 -25.75
C THR A 251 9.74 -4.81 -25.08
N VAL A 252 9.66 -4.28 -23.86
CA VAL A 252 8.43 -4.26 -23.04
C VAL A 252 7.85 -2.85 -22.97
N SER A 253 8.72 -1.85 -22.79
CA SER A 253 8.31 -0.45 -22.68
C SER A 253 7.44 0.03 -23.84
N PRO A 254 7.71 -0.32 -25.12
CA PRO A 254 6.83 0.11 -26.23
C PRO A 254 5.37 -0.36 -26.04
N LEU A 255 5.14 -1.62 -25.67
CA LEU A 255 3.79 -2.14 -25.46
C LEU A 255 3.11 -1.51 -24.23
N GLN A 256 3.87 -1.25 -23.15
CA GLN A 256 3.34 -0.52 -22.00
C GLN A 256 3.00 0.94 -22.32
N GLN A 257 3.75 1.58 -23.23
CA GLN A 257 3.45 2.92 -23.70
C GLN A 257 2.17 2.95 -24.54
N ASP A 258 1.98 1.98 -25.43
CA ASP A 258 0.73 1.85 -26.19
C ASP A 258 -0.46 1.61 -25.26
N LEU A 259 -0.30 0.74 -24.25
CA LEU A 259 -1.31 0.50 -23.23
C LEU A 259 -1.65 1.78 -22.45
N LEU A 260 -0.64 2.55 -22.04
CA LEU A 260 -0.82 3.84 -21.39
C LEU A 260 -1.59 4.82 -22.27
N LEU A 261 -1.23 4.94 -23.55
CA LEU A 261 -1.94 5.80 -24.50
C LEU A 261 -3.40 5.40 -24.64
N SER A 262 -3.67 4.10 -24.69
CA SER A 262 -5.03 3.58 -24.76
C SER A 262 -5.85 3.96 -23.51
N TYR A 263 -5.28 3.81 -22.31
CA TYR A 263 -5.95 4.25 -21.08
C TYR A 263 -6.19 5.77 -21.03
N ILE A 264 -5.22 6.59 -21.45
CA ILE A 264 -5.39 8.05 -21.52
C ILE A 264 -6.52 8.40 -22.50
N ASN A 265 -6.53 7.78 -23.68
CA ASN A 265 -7.54 8.03 -24.70
C ASN A 265 -8.95 7.63 -24.24
N GLU A 266 -9.11 6.42 -23.72
CA GLU A 266 -10.38 5.91 -23.19
C GLU A 266 -10.89 6.80 -22.05
N ALA A 267 -9.99 7.28 -21.18
CA ALA A 267 -10.35 8.20 -20.11
C ALA A 267 -10.78 9.56 -20.63
N PHE A 268 -10.06 10.15 -21.58
CA PHE A 268 -10.39 11.46 -22.16
C PHE A 268 -11.72 11.40 -22.92
N ILE A 269 -11.96 10.33 -23.69
CA ILE A 269 -13.25 10.09 -24.35
C ILE A 269 -14.38 10.02 -23.31
N THR A 270 -14.18 9.28 -22.22
CA THR A 270 -15.16 9.17 -21.12
C THR A 270 -15.44 10.52 -20.46
N LEU A 271 -14.44 11.41 -20.42
CA LEU A 271 -14.56 12.79 -19.93
C LEU A 271 -15.09 13.77 -20.99
N GLY A 272 -15.46 13.29 -22.18
CA GLY A 272 -16.06 14.09 -23.25
C GLY A 272 -15.07 14.75 -24.22
N VAL A 273 -13.79 14.37 -24.17
CA VAL A 273 -12.75 14.89 -25.07
C VAL A 273 -12.20 13.76 -25.94
N ASN A 274 -12.69 13.66 -27.17
CA ASN A 274 -12.16 12.72 -28.16
C ASN A 274 -11.10 13.41 -29.04
N LEU A 275 -9.83 13.13 -28.78
CA LEU A 275 -8.72 13.71 -29.56
C LEU A 275 -8.63 13.13 -30.98
N SER A 276 -9.10 11.90 -31.20
CA SER A 276 -9.04 11.24 -32.50
C SER A 276 -10.02 11.83 -33.52
N GLU A 277 -11.08 12.51 -33.07
CA GLU A 277 -12.06 13.18 -33.93
C GLU A 277 -11.70 14.64 -34.25
N GLN A 278 -10.63 15.17 -33.65
CA GLN A 278 -10.25 16.57 -33.79
C GLN A 278 -9.27 16.79 -34.96
N PRO A 279 -9.49 17.81 -35.81
CA PRO A 279 -8.53 18.15 -36.85
C PRO A 279 -7.22 18.70 -36.27
N GLN A 280 -6.11 18.43 -36.95
CA GLN A 280 -4.80 18.99 -36.61
C GLN A 280 -4.85 20.53 -36.50
N GLY A 281 -4.18 21.07 -35.49
CA GLY A 281 -4.04 22.50 -35.26
C GLY A 281 -5.23 23.18 -34.55
N VAL A 282 -6.35 22.46 -34.36
CA VAL A 282 -7.49 22.96 -33.59
C VAL A 282 -7.18 22.94 -32.09
N GLU A 283 -7.66 23.93 -31.35
CA GLU A 283 -7.55 23.97 -29.90
C GLU A 283 -8.38 22.85 -29.27
N THR A 284 -7.73 22.00 -28.47
CA THR A 284 -8.39 20.89 -27.79
C THR A 284 -9.18 21.45 -26.59
N PRO A 285 -10.41 20.99 -26.32
CA PRO A 285 -11.11 21.32 -25.08
C PRO A 285 -10.27 20.99 -23.85
N THR A 286 -10.46 21.76 -22.77
CA THR A 286 -9.84 21.45 -21.48
C THR A 286 -10.35 20.09 -20.99
N ILE A 287 -9.45 19.21 -20.57
CA ILE A 287 -9.80 17.91 -19.99
C ILE A 287 -10.44 18.14 -18.61
N PRO A 288 -11.70 17.74 -18.39
CA PRO A 288 -12.35 17.89 -17.09
C PRO A 288 -11.64 17.07 -16.01
N CYS A 289 -11.23 17.71 -14.92
CA CYS A 289 -10.71 17.07 -13.73
C CYS A 289 -10.99 17.89 -12.47
N ILE A 290 -10.86 17.28 -11.30
CA ILE A 290 -10.87 18.02 -10.02
C ILE A 290 -9.54 18.74 -9.80
N PRO A 291 -9.51 19.86 -9.04
CA PRO A 291 -8.32 20.71 -8.89
C PRO A 291 -7.04 19.96 -8.49
N LYS A 292 -7.14 18.96 -7.60
CA LYS A 292 -5.98 18.16 -7.17
C LYS A 292 -5.30 17.36 -8.29
N HIS A 293 -6.00 17.10 -9.41
CA HIS A 293 -5.49 16.33 -10.54
C HIS A 293 -5.06 17.19 -11.73
N GLU A 294 -5.08 18.53 -11.63
CA GLU A 294 -4.63 19.41 -12.72
C GLU A 294 -3.16 19.17 -13.10
N ARG A 295 -2.28 18.92 -12.12
CA ARG A 295 -0.87 18.59 -12.37
C ARG A 295 -0.71 17.26 -13.11
N LEU A 296 -1.50 16.26 -12.74
CA LEU A 296 -1.52 14.98 -13.45
C LEU A 296 -2.01 15.16 -14.89
N VAL A 297 -3.13 15.86 -15.11
CA VAL A 297 -3.65 16.11 -16.46
C VAL A 297 -2.62 16.83 -17.33
N LYS A 298 -1.92 17.83 -16.78
CA LYS A 298 -0.80 18.49 -17.48
C LYS A 298 0.28 17.48 -17.86
N ARG A 299 0.68 16.59 -16.94
CA ARG A 299 1.66 15.54 -17.21
C ARG A 299 1.19 14.56 -18.29
N LEU A 300 -0.09 14.16 -18.30
CA LEU A 300 -0.65 13.33 -19.36
C LEU A 300 -0.60 14.04 -20.72
N LEU A 301 -0.84 15.35 -20.75
CA LEU A 301 -0.69 16.15 -21.97
C LEU A 301 0.77 16.25 -22.42
N ASP A 302 1.74 16.34 -21.50
CA ASP A 302 3.18 16.29 -21.83
C ASP A 302 3.55 14.94 -22.48
N ILE A 303 2.99 13.82 -21.98
CA ILE A 303 3.16 12.46 -22.54
C ILE A 303 2.60 12.37 -23.97
N LEU A 304 1.44 12.99 -24.22
CA LEU A 304 0.82 13.06 -25.54
C LEU A 304 1.59 14.00 -26.49
N GLU A 305 2.15 15.09 -25.98
CA GLU A 305 2.96 16.04 -26.75
C GLU A 305 4.28 15.43 -27.21
N ALA A 306 4.94 14.64 -26.35
CA ALA A 306 6.14 13.90 -26.71
C ALA A 306 5.94 12.92 -27.89
N ARG A 307 4.68 12.58 -28.19
CA ARG A 307 4.25 11.71 -29.30
C ARG A 307 3.53 12.47 -30.40
N TYR A 308 3.62 13.81 -30.40
CA TYR A 308 3.01 14.68 -31.41
C TYR A 308 1.48 14.54 -31.54
N ILE A 309 0.80 14.00 -30.53
CA ILE A 309 -0.67 13.88 -30.49
C ILE A 309 -1.29 15.22 -30.10
N VAL A 310 -0.63 15.98 -29.23
CA VAL A 310 -0.99 17.36 -28.91
C VAL A 310 0.25 18.25 -29.02
N ARG A 311 0.04 19.56 -28.98
CA ARG A 311 1.11 20.56 -28.94
C ARG A 311 0.71 21.71 -28.04
N GLN A 312 1.57 22.07 -27.11
CA GLN A 312 1.37 23.20 -26.22
C GLN A 312 1.86 24.48 -26.89
N CYS A 313 1.00 25.50 -26.95
CA CYS A 313 1.26 26.76 -27.62
C CYS A 313 0.64 27.92 -26.85
N ARG A 314 1.49 28.76 -26.23
CA ARG A 314 1.06 30.00 -25.52
C ARG A 314 -0.06 29.75 -24.50
N GLY A 315 0.06 28.69 -23.70
CA GLY A 315 -0.92 28.32 -22.67
C GLY A 315 -2.17 27.61 -23.20
N LYS A 316 -2.22 27.28 -24.49
CA LYS A 316 -3.28 26.48 -25.11
C LYS A 316 -2.74 25.14 -25.57
N VAL A 317 -3.61 24.13 -25.60
CA VAL A 317 -3.30 22.81 -26.16
C VAL A 317 -3.96 22.73 -27.53
N LEU A 318 -3.16 22.45 -28.55
CA LEU A 318 -3.62 22.27 -29.92
C LEU A 318 -3.48 20.79 -30.30
N ARG A 319 -4.36 20.31 -31.15
CA ARG A 319 -4.26 18.98 -31.74
C ARG A 319 -2.98 18.89 -32.59
N GLY A 320 -2.15 17.88 -32.32
CA GLY A 320 -0.90 17.60 -33.02
C GLY A 320 -1.09 16.90 -34.37
N SER A 321 0.01 16.44 -34.97
CA SER A 321 0.00 15.78 -36.28
C SER A 321 -0.43 14.30 -36.21
N ASP A 322 -0.16 13.64 -35.10
CA ASP A 322 -0.24 12.19 -35.00
C ASP A 322 -1.53 11.77 -34.31
N CYS A 323 -2.11 10.61 -34.66
CA CYS A 323 -3.31 10.08 -34.00
C CYS A 323 -2.97 9.01 -32.96
N ILE A 324 -3.91 8.79 -32.04
CA ILE A 324 -3.86 7.64 -31.14
C ILE A 324 -4.37 6.44 -31.94
N ASP A 325 -3.45 5.74 -32.60
CA ASP A 325 -3.73 4.52 -33.39
C ASP A 325 -3.14 3.30 -32.66
N VAL A 326 -3.78 2.93 -31.55
CA VAL A 326 -3.42 1.77 -30.73
C VAL A 326 -4.67 0.93 -30.47
N ASP A 327 -4.49 -0.34 -30.13
CA ASP A 327 -5.59 -1.24 -29.78
C ASP A 327 -6.25 -0.84 -28.44
N THR A 328 -7.35 -1.49 -28.09
CA THR A 328 -8.04 -1.19 -26.82
C THR A 328 -7.18 -1.57 -25.61
N SER A 329 -7.36 -0.87 -24.49
CA SER A 329 -6.56 -1.10 -23.29
C SER A 329 -6.68 -2.53 -22.78
N ALA A 330 -7.88 -3.12 -22.87
CA ALA A 330 -8.14 -4.51 -22.52
C ALA A 330 -7.33 -5.50 -23.39
N ARG A 331 -7.22 -5.26 -24.70
CA ARG A 331 -6.44 -6.12 -25.61
C ARG A 331 -4.95 -5.95 -25.42
N LEU A 332 -4.47 -4.71 -25.28
CA LEU A 332 -3.06 -4.43 -25.01
C LEU A 332 -2.61 -4.97 -23.65
N CYS A 333 -3.47 -4.90 -22.63
CA CYS A 333 -3.19 -5.48 -21.33
C CYS A 333 -3.07 -7.00 -21.41
N GLU A 334 -3.97 -7.68 -22.15
CA GLU A 334 -3.87 -9.13 -22.36
C GLU A 334 -2.64 -9.50 -23.19
N GLN A 335 -2.30 -8.72 -24.21
CA GLN A 335 -1.08 -8.90 -24.99
C GLN A 335 0.17 -8.78 -24.10
N LEU A 336 0.22 -7.80 -23.19
CA LEU A 336 1.33 -7.64 -22.25
C LEU A 336 1.52 -8.89 -21.38
N ARG A 337 0.43 -9.46 -20.87
CA ARG A 337 0.47 -10.68 -20.03
C ARG A 337 0.92 -11.91 -20.80
N ILE A 338 0.50 -12.05 -22.06
CA ILE A 338 0.87 -13.18 -22.92
C ILE A 338 2.31 -13.06 -23.41
N GLN A 339 2.72 -11.89 -23.90
CA GLN A 339 4.04 -11.68 -24.53
C GLN A 339 5.15 -11.49 -23.49
N HIS A 340 4.82 -10.91 -22.33
CA HIS A 340 5.77 -10.58 -21.27
C HIS A 340 5.26 -11.05 -19.89
N PRO A 341 5.16 -12.38 -19.66
CA PRO A 341 4.60 -12.92 -18.42
C PRO A 341 5.38 -12.53 -17.15
N SER A 342 6.66 -12.15 -17.26
CA SER A 342 7.44 -11.61 -16.14
C SER A 342 6.92 -10.26 -15.63
N PHE A 343 6.16 -9.52 -16.45
CA PHE A 343 5.59 -8.21 -16.13
C PHE A 343 4.10 -8.29 -15.72
N GLU A 344 3.67 -9.45 -15.23
CA GLU A 344 2.29 -9.68 -14.74
C GLU A 344 1.93 -8.72 -13.59
N CYS A 345 2.89 -8.35 -12.74
CA CYS A 345 2.66 -7.41 -11.64
C CYS A 345 2.26 -6.03 -12.16
N GLU A 346 3.00 -5.52 -13.14
CA GLU A 346 2.74 -4.25 -13.82
C GLU A 346 1.42 -4.31 -14.59
N ALA A 347 1.15 -5.40 -15.31
CA ALA A 347 -0.11 -5.58 -16.04
C ALA A 347 -1.32 -5.55 -15.09
N LYS A 348 -1.25 -6.25 -13.95
CA LYS A 348 -2.30 -6.22 -12.92
C LYS A 348 -2.48 -4.82 -12.33
N LEU A 349 -1.39 -4.13 -12.00
CA LEU A 349 -1.45 -2.78 -11.42
C LEU A 349 -2.06 -1.77 -12.42
N LEU A 350 -1.62 -1.82 -13.68
CA LEU A 350 -2.18 -0.99 -14.75
C LEU A 350 -3.66 -1.26 -14.98
N ASN A 351 -4.06 -2.54 -15.02
CA ASN A 351 -5.46 -2.93 -15.21
C ASN A 351 -6.34 -2.62 -13.98
N LEU A 352 -5.76 -2.49 -12.79
CA LEU A 352 -6.48 -2.12 -11.58
C LEU A 352 -6.96 -0.66 -11.62
N ILE A 353 -6.13 0.25 -12.16
CA ILE A 353 -6.39 1.69 -12.10
C ILE A 353 -6.75 2.31 -13.46
N GLY A 354 -6.13 1.84 -14.54
CA GLY A 354 -6.27 2.38 -15.89
C GLY A 354 -7.71 2.50 -16.38
N PRO A 355 -8.53 1.43 -16.30
CA PRO A 355 -9.95 1.48 -16.70
C PRO A 355 -10.78 2.50 -15.89
N ARG A 356 -10.30 2.91 -14.70
CA ARG A 356 -10.97 3.85 -13.79
C ARG A 356 -10.35 5.24 -13.82
N LEU A 357 -9.41 5.51 -14.72
CA LEU A 357 -8.67 6.76 -14.78
C LEU A 357 -9.60 7.98 -14.91
N ALA A 358 -10.63 7.93 -15.75
CA ALA A 358 -11.61 9.01 -15.89
C ALA A 358 -12.41 9.26 -14.59
N GLU A 359 -12.81 8.20 -13.90
CA GLU A 359 -13.54 8.31 -12.63
C GLU A 359 -12.67 8.91 -11.53
N CYS A 360 -11.38 8.56 -11.51
CA CYS A 360 -10.41 9.15 -10.58
C CYS A 360 -10.15 10.62 -10.89
N LEU A 361 -9.87 10.96 -12.16
CA LEU A 361 -9.64 12.33 -12.60
C LEU A 361 -10.84 13.25 -12.32
N SER A 362 -12.07 12.75 -12.47
CA SER A 362 -13.30 13.49 -12.16
C SER A 362 -13.68 13.49 -10.68
N GLY A 363 -12.95 12.78 -9.82
CA GLY A 363 -13.24 12.67 -8.38
C GLY A 363 -14.43 11.78 -8.02
N LYS A 364 -15.01 11.06 -9.00
CA LYS A 364 -16.09 10.08 -8.74
C LYS A 364 -15.59 8.88 -7.94
N VAL A 365 -14.30 8.56 -8.07
CA VAL A 365 -13.63 7.46 -7.39
C VAL A 365 -12.38 7.98 -6.71
N ASP A 366 -12.18 7.62 -5.45
CA ASP A 366 -10.93 7.88 -4.75
C ASP A 366 -9.85 6.88 -5.19
N PRO A 367 -8.73 7.31 -5.81
CA PRO A 367 -7.66 6.41 -6.26
C PRO A 367 -7.03 5.59 -5.12
N LEU A 368 -7.00 6.11 -3.89
CA LEU A 368 -6.51 5.35 -2.73
C LEU A 368 -7.39 4.12 -2.45
N SER A 369 -8.71 4.27 -2.58
CA SER A 369 -9.64 3.15 -2.44
C SER A 369 -9.44 2.08 -3.51
N VAL A 370 -9.06 2.47 -4.73
CA VAL A 370 -8.79 1.52 -5.82
C VAL A 370 -7.52 0.72 -5.56
N LEU A 371 -6.45 1.40 -5.17
CA LEU A 371 -5.12 0.81 -5.02
C LEU A 371 -4.93 0.07 -3.69
N PHE A 372 -5.66 0.47 -2.64
CA PHE A 372 -5.45 -0.04 -1.27
C PHE A 372 -6.73 -0.46 -0.54
N GLY A 373 -7.91 -0.20 -1.12
CA GLY A 373 -9.19 -0.45 -0.44
C GLY A 373 -9.51 -1.93 -0.26
N SER A 374 -9.14 -2.80 -1.19
CA SER A 374 -9.40 -4.26 -1.07
C SER A 374 -8.13 -5.07 -0.73
N ALA A 375 -8.31 -6.29 -0.22
CA ALA A 375 -7.21 -7.19 0.06
C ALA A 375 -6.45 -7.57 -1.23
N GLU A 376 -7.20 -7.74 -2.33
CA GLU A 376 -6.68 -8.02 -3.66
C GLU A 376 -5.85 -6.84 -4.19
N SER A 377 -6.36 -5.60 -4.11
CA SER A 377 -5.61 -4.41 -4.52
C SER A 377 -4.31 -4.25 -3.72
N ARG A 378 -4.37 -4.46 -2.40
CA ARG A 378 -3.18 -4.42 -1.54
C ARG A 378 -2.18 -5.53 -1.89
N HIS A 379 -2.67 -6.72 -2.24
CA HIS A 379 -1.81 -7.81 -2.71
C HIS A 379 -1.13 -7.45 -4.04
N VAL A 380 -1.86 -6.90 -5.02
CA VAL A 380 -1.28 -6.41 -6.27
C VAL A 380 -0.18 -5.38 -6.02
N MET A 381 -0.45 -4.38 -5.17
CA MET A 381 0.55 -3.36 -4.82
C MET A 381 1.78 -3.95 -4.10
N GLY A 382 1.54 -4.84 -3.12
CA GLY A 382 2.60 -5.50 -2.36
C GLY A 382 3.46 -6.44 -3.21
N SER A 383 2.89 -7.10 -4.22
CA SER A 383 3.62 -7.90 -5.19
C SER A 383 4.35 -7.04 -6.21
N PHE A 384 3.79 -5.92 -6.65
CA PHE A 384 4.52 -4.99 -7.52
C PHE A 384 5.83 -4.51 -6.87
N TYR A 385 5.79 -4.01 -5.64
CA TYR A 385 7.01 -3.53 -4.96
C TYR A 385 8.01 -4.64 -4.57
N ARG A 386 7.60 -5.91 -4.60
CA ARG A 386 8.43 -7.05 -4.18
C ARG A 386 8.97 -7.84 -5.36
N ASP A 387 8.11 -8.10 -6.34
CA ASP A 387 8.27 -9.16 -7.33
C ASP A 387 8.36 -8.60 -8.77
N ALA A 388 7.98 -7.33 -9.01
CA ALA A 388 8.11 -6.75 -10.34
C ALA A 388 9.57 -6.78 -10.81
N PRO A 389 9.87 -7.15 -12.07
CA PRO A 389 11.23 -7.36 -12.55
C PRO A 389 12.23 -6.25 -12.20
N MET A 390 11.84 -4.99 -12.43
CA MET A 390 12.66 -3.83 -12.08
C MET A 390 12.93 -3.76 -10.58
N MET A 391 11.88 -3.87 -9.76
CA MET A 391 12.00 -3.80 -8.30
C MET A 391 12.87 -4.92 -7.75
N ALA A 392 12.71 -6.14 -8.27
CA ALA A 392 13.51 -7.30 -7.89
C ALA A 392 15.00 -7.12 -8.26
N ALA A 393 15.31 -6.66 -9.48
CA ALA A 393 16.69 -6.43 -9.91
C ALA A 393 17.42 -5.41 -9.03
N HIS A 394 16.80 -4.25 -8.79
CA HIS A 394 17.40 -3.20 -7.98
C HIS A 394 17.41 -3.53 -6.48
N THR A 395 16.44 -4.30 -5.99
CA THR A 395 16.44 -4.81 -4.61
C THR A 395 17.57 -5.82 -4.41
N GLU A 396 17.85 -6.69 -5.38
CA GLU A 396 19.00 -7.60 -5.30
C GLU A 396 20.34 -6.83 -5.27
N GLN A 397 20.49 -5.78 -6.09
CA GLN A 397 21.65 -4.90 -6.05
C GLN A 397 21.80 -4.21 -4.68
N LEU A 398 20.70 -3.68 -4.13
CA LEU A 398 20.66 -3.06 -2.80
C LEU A 398 21.10 -4.06 -1.73
N ILE A 399 20.57 -5.29 -1.75
CA ILE A 399 20.92 -6.33 -0.77
C ILE A 399 22.41 -6.65 -0.84
N SER A 400 22.97 -6.82 -2.04
CA SER A 400 24.40 -7.08 -2.16
C SER A 400 25.24 -5.93 -1.58
N PHE A 401 24.91 -4.69 -1.91
CA PHE A 401 25.59 -3.53 -1.34
C PHE A 401 25.46 -3.50 0.19
N PHE A 402 24.24 -3.70 0.68
CA PHE A 402 23.90 -3.57 2.09
C PHE A 402 24.57 -4.63 2.96
N VAL A 403 24.57 -5.90 2.52
CA VAL A 403 25.23 -7.00 3.23
C VAL A 403 26.73 -6.74 3.30
N SER A 404 27.38 -6.40 2.19
CA SER A 404 28.81 -6.09 2.19
C SER A 404 29.15 -4.89 3.07
N LEU A 405 28.30 -3.85 3.09
CA LEU A 405 28.48 -2.70 3.97
C LEU A 405 28.38 -3.10 5.44
N VAL A 406 27.33 -3.84 5.82
CA VAL A 406 27.11 -4.30 7.19
C VAL A 406 28.25 -5.19 7.67
N GLU A 407 28.71 -6.15 6.87
CA GLU A 407 29.84 -7.01 7.22
C GLU A 407 31.12 -6.21 7.40
N THR A 408 31.37 -5.22 6.54
CA THR A 408 32.57 -4.38 6.63
C THR A 408 32.55 -3.49 7.87
N LEU A 409 31.41 -2.89 8.20
CA LEU A 409 31.25 -2.09 9.43
C LEU A 409 31.38 -2.96 10.69
N ALA A 410 30.85 -4.18 10.65
CA ALA A 410 30.90 -5.12 11.77
C ALA A 410 32.32 -5.54 12.15
N VAL A 411 33.25 -5.64 11.19
CA VAL A 411 34.68 -5.94 11.48
C VAL A 411 35.29 -4.93 12.45
N LYS A 412 34.84 -3.67 12.40
CA LYS A 412 35.37 -2.56 13.21
C LYS A 412 34.50 -2.26 14.45
N SER A 413 33.34 -2.89 14.57
CA SER A 413 32.38 -2.60 15.62
C SER A 413 32.41 -3.64 16.74
N GLN A 414 32.34 -3.17 17.99
CA GLN A 414 32.12 -4.02 19.16
C GLN A 414 30.65 -4.00 19.62
N THR A 415 29.81 -3.20 18.96
CA THR A 415 28.38 -3.06 19.21
C THR A 415 27.58 -3.49 17.98
N PRO A 416 26.28 -3.80 18.14
CA PRO A 416 25.42 -4.06 17.00
C PRO A 416 25.46 -2.91 15.98
N ILE A 417 25.40 -3.25 14.69
CA ILE A 417 25.24 -2.28 13.61
C ILE A 417 23.79 -1.80 13.61
N ARG A 418 23.59 -0.50 13.81
CA ARG A 418 22.26 0.11 13.91
C ARG A 418 21.77 0.58 12.55
N VAL A 419 20.64 0.04 12.12
CA VAL A 419 20.01 0.33 10.84
C VAL A 419 18.67 1.02 11.07
N LEU A 420 18.40 2.09 10.33
CA LEU A 420 17.08 2.71 10.22
C LEU A 420 16.57 2.55 8.79
N GLU A 421 15.45 1.84 8.60
CA GLU A 421 14.74 1.84 7.32
C GLU A 421 13.61 2.87 7.37
N VAL A 422 13.59 3.82 6.44
CA VAL A 422 12.56 4.87 6.32
C VAL A 422 11.62 4.60 5.16
N GLY A 423 10.31 4.80 5.37
CA GLY A 423 9.27 4.55 4.37
C GLY A 423 9.24 3.10 3.89
N ALA A 424 9.39 2.16 4.81
CA ALA A 424 9.52 0.75 4.49
C ALA A 424 8.22 0.13 3.93
N GLY A 425 7.07 0.78 4.14
CA GLY A 425 5.78 0.49 3.54
C GLY A 425 5.36 -0.97 3.67
N THR A 426 5.14 -1.63 2.53
CA THR A 426 4.72 -3.04 2.46
C THR A 426 5.83 -4.04 2.83
N GLY A 427 7.05 -3.56 3.10
CA GLY A 427 8.21 -4.40 3.38
C GLY A 427 8.70 -5.17 2.15
N GLY A 428 8.58 -4.56 0.95
CA GLY A 428 9.10 -5.10 -0.30
C GLY A 428 10.62 -5.27 -0.24
N THR A 429 11.33 -4.25 0.24
CA THR A 429 12.78 -4.26 0.47
C THR A 429 13.15 -4.92 1.81
N THR A 430 12.42 -4.65 2.89
CA THR A 430 12.67 -5.22 4.22
C THR A 430 12.72 -6.74 4.21
N ALA A 431 11.77 -7.41 3.54
CA ALA A 431 11.67 -8.87 3.59
C ALA A 431 12.94 -9.59 3.07
N PRO A 432 13.46 -9.28 1.87
CA PRO A 432 14.68 -9.91 1.39
C PRO A 432 15.95 -9.38 2.09
N LEU A 433 15.98 -8.13 2.58
CA LEU A 433 17.07 -7.66 3.47
C LEU A 433 17.14 -8.49 4.75
N VAL A 434 16.02 -8.64 5.47
CA VAL A 434 15.95 -9.44 6.69
C VAL A 434 16.37 -10.89 6.43
N ALA A 435 15.93 -11.49 5.32
CA ALA A 435 16.34 -12.83 4.93
C ALA A 435 17.84 -12.94 4.70
N ALA A 436 18.44 -11.97 4.01
CA ALA A 436 19.89 -11.93 3.76
C ALA A 436 20.68 -11.72 5.06
N LEU A 437 20.24 -10.80 5.92
CA LEU A 437 20.91 -10.45 7.18
C LEU A 437 20.90 -11.61 8.18
N ARG A 438 19.83 -12.43 8.22
CA ARG A 438 19.79 -13.66 9.03
C ARG A 438 20.87 -14.68 8.69
N ASN A 439 21.38 -14.65 7.46
CA ASN A 439 22.45 -15.54 7.02
C ASN A 439 23.85 -15.00 7.36
N THR A 440 23.93 -13.75 7.83
CA THR A 440 25.18 -13.15 8.32
C THR A 440 25.41 -13.50 9.79
N ARG A 441 26.65 -13.37 10.26
CA ARG A 441 26.99 -13.47 11.69
C ARG A 441 27.05 -12.10 12.39
N VAL A 442 26.53 -11.07 11.74
CA VAL A 442 26.63 -9.69 12.23
C VAL A 442 25.55 -9.42 13.27
N HIS A 443 25.93 -8.84 14.41
CA HIS A 443 25.00 -8.32 15.39
C HIS A 443 24.36 -7.03 14.86
N LEU A 444 23.04 -6.96 14.83
CA LEU A 444 22.27 -5.89 14.23
C LEU A 444 21.22 -5.37 15.20
N ASP A 445 20.89 -4.09 15.07
CA ASP A 445 19.67 -3.47 15.60
C ASP A 445 18.97 -2.78 14.42
N TYR A 446 17.86 -3.32 13.95
CA TYR A 446 17.14 -2.83 12.76
C TYR A 446 15.85 -2.14 13.17
N THR A 447 15.69 -0.86 12.81
CA THR A 447 14.48 -0.08 13.08
C THR A 447 13.69 0.08 11.79
N PHE A 448 12.57 -0.62 11.70
CA PHE A 448 11.60 -0.45 10.61
C PHE A 448 10.72 0.77 10.89
N THR A 449 10.63 1.70 9.93
CA THR A 449 9.74 2.85 10.06
C THR A 449 8.94 3.16 8.80
N ASP A 450 7.75 3.72 9.02
CA ASP A 450 6.90 4.26 7.97
C ASP A 450 6.02 5.37 8.54
N ILE A 451 5.52 6.28 7.70
CA ILE A 451 4.54 7.30 8.11
C ILE A 451 3.15 6.68 8.35
N GLY A 452 2.81 5.60 7.64
CA GLY A 452 1.58 4.85 7.80
C GLY A 452 1.66 3.86 8.96
N ALA A 453 0.96 4.16 10.06
CA ALA A 453 0.85 3.28 11.22
C ALA A 453 0.35 1.87 10.85
N SER A 454 -0.52 1.75 9.85
CA SER A 454 -1.01 0.46 9.34
C SER A 454 0.10 -0.42 8.77
N PHE A 455 1.10 0.16 8.10
CA PHE A 455 2.27 -0.56 7.59
C PHE A 455 3.16 -1.04 8.73
N VAL A 456 3.45 -0.16 9.69
CA VAL A 456 4.24 -0.48 10.89
C VAL A 456 3.57 -1.61 11.68
N HIS A 457 2.25 -1.57 11.83
CA HIS A 457 1.51 -2.62 12.52
C HIS A 457 1.63 -3.98 11.82
N LYS A 458 1.42 -4.02 10.50
CA LYS A 458 1.53 -5.25 9.70
C LYS A 458 2.96 -5.80 9.71
N ALA A 459 3.96 -4.92 9.65
CA ALA A 459 5.37 -5.27 9.78
C ALA A 459 5.66 -5.95 11.12
N LYS A 460 5.21 -5.35 12.24
CA LYS A 460 5.41 -5.92 13.58
C LYS A 460 4.83 -7.32 13.72
N ALA A 461 3.66 -7.58 13.13
CA ALA A 461 3.06 -8.93 13.12
C ALA A 461 3.86 -9.91 12.23
N ARG A 462 4.33 -9.45 11.06
CA ARG A 462 5.09 -10.30 10.12
C ARG A 462 6.45 -10.75 10.67
N TRP A 463 7.13 -9.88 11.40
CA TRP A 463 8.46 -10.13 11.96
C TRP A 463 8.43 -10.28 13.48
N GLU A 464 7.31 -10.77 14.01
CA GLU A 464 7.23 -11.19 15.40
C GLU A 464 8.28 -12.28 15.69
N GLY A 465 8.98 -12.16 16.82
CA GLY A 465 10.08 -13.06 17.21
C GLY A 465 11.44 -12.73 16.58
N VAL A 466 11.57 -11.69 15.76
CA VAL A 466 12.88 -11.20 15.30
C VAL A 466 13.44 -10.20 16.31
N GLU A 467 14.23 -10.70 17.27
CA GLU A 467 14.67 -9.93 18.46
C GLU A 467 15.47 -8.66 18.15
N TRP A 468 16.18 -8.64 17.02
CA TRP A 468 16.97 -7.48 16.59
C TRP A 468 16.16 -6.45 15.79
N MET A 469 14.85 -6.65 15.61
CA MET A 469 13.97 -5.70 14.92
C MET A 469 13.12 -4.89 15.89
N SER A 470 13.04 -3.58 15.64
CA SER A 470 12.14 -2.64 16.28
C SER A 470 11.29 -1.92 15.24
N PHE A 471 10.15 -1.38 15.65
CA PHE A 471 9.12 -0.82 14.76
C PHE A 471 8.64 0.51 15.32
N ALA A 472 8.62 1.55 14.49
CA ALA A 472 8.14 2.86 14.89
C ALA A 472 7.48 3.61 13.72
N VAL A 473 6.52 4.48 14.02
CA VAL A 473 6.01 5.44 13.05
C VAL A 473 6.99 6.59 12.96
N LEU A 474 7.37 6.99 11.74
CA LEU A 474 8.28 8.10 11.50
C LEU A 474 7.84 8.87 10.25
N ASP A 475 7.59 10.17 10.43
CA ASP A 475 7.47 11.13 9.35
C ASP A 475 8.83 11.79 9.09
N ILE A 476 9.38 11.57 7.90
CA ILE A 476 10.69 12.10 7.50
C ILE A 476 10.65 13.58 7.07
N GLU A 477 9.46 14.17 6.96
CA GLU A 477 9.29 15.63 6.80
C GLU A 477 9.21 16.38 8.13
N ALA A 478 8.84 15.68 9.21
CA ALA A 478 8.75 16.27 10.54
C ALA A 478 10.13 16.47 11.18
N GLU A 479 10.18 17.16 12.31
CA GLU A 479 11.42 17.21 13.09
C GLU A 479 11.80 15.80 13.58
N LEU A 480 13.06 15.41 13.38
CA LEU A 480 13.53 14.09 13.78
C LEU A 480 13.50 13.98 15.32
N PRO A 481 12.78 12.99 15.89
CA PRO A 481 12.74 12.82 17.34
C PRO A 481 14.12 12.51 17.91
N GLU A 482 14.39 12.95 19.15
CA GLU A 482 15.71 12.80 19.78
C GLU A 482 16.17 11.34 19.87
N CYS A 483 15.23 10.40 20.04
CA CYS A 483 15.52 8.97 20.07
C CYS A 483 16.05 8.40 18.75
N PHE A 484 15.99 9.14 17.63
CA PHE A 484 16.57 8.74 16.35
C PHE A 484 17.88 9.46 16.03
N ARG A 485 18.23 10.54 16.75
CA ARG A 485 19.35 11.42 16.40
C ARG A 485 20.71 10.81 16.70
N GLY A 486 21.60 10.79 15.70
CA GLY A 486 23.02 10.45 15.85
C GLY A 486 23.31 9.00 16.25
N GLN A 487 22.36 8.08 16.06
CA GLN A 487 22.47 6.71 16.60
C GLN A 487 22.71 5.64 15.53
N TYR A 488 22.44 5.93 14.26
CA TYR A 488 22.42 4.92 13.21
C TYR A 488 23.74 4.87 12.44
N ASP A 489 24.21 3.64 12.21
CA ASP A 489 25.31 3.34 11.29
C ASP A 489 24.85 3.52 9.84
N ILE A 490 23.64 3.03 9.54
CA ILE A 490 23.07 3.01 8.20
C ILE A 490 21.61 3.50 8.27
N VAL A 491 21.27 4.43 7.37
CA VAL A 491 19.88 4.76 7.04
C VAL A 491 19.62 4.25 5.64
N VAL A 492 18.54 3.49 5.45
CA VAL A 492 18.14 2.93 4.14
C VAL A 492 16.71 3.35 3.81
N GLY A 493 16.44 3.61 2.55
CA GLY A 493 15.08 3.91 2.07
C GLY A 493 14.94 3.57 0.60
N THR A 494 13.77 3.06 0.21
CA THR A 494 13.49 2.69 -1.20
C THR A 494 12.27 3.44 -1.67
N ASN A 495 12.42 4.24 -2.74
CA ASN A 495 11.31 4.94 -3.38
C ASN A 495 10.42 5.71 -2.39
N VAL A 496 11.05 6.54 -1.53
CA VAL A 496 10.38 7.23 -0.41
C VAL A 496 10.69 8.72 -0.38
N VAL A 497 11.95 9.13 -0.56
CA VAL A 497 12.36 10.52 -0.36
C VAL A 497 11.81 11.41 -1.48
N HIS A 498 11.56 10.84 -2.66
CA HIS A 498 10.93 11.55 -3.78
C HIS A 498 9.51 12.02 -3.45
N ALA A 499 8.81 11.35 -2.53
CA ALA A 499 7.46 11.69 -2.10
C ALA A 499 7.46 12.70 -0.95
N THR A 500 8.46 13.61 -0.93
CA THR A 500 8.56 14.69 0.06
C THR A 500 8.64 16.07 -0.60
N ARG A 501 8.25 17.12 0.14
CA ARG A 501 8.24 18.51 -0.35
C ARG A 501 9.62 19.03 -0.76
N ASP A 502 10.61 18.83 0.12
CA ASP A 502 11.99 19.26 -0.08
C ASP A 502 12.95 18.12 0.23
N ARG A 503 13.43 17.50 -0.85
CA ARG A 503 14.42 16.42 -0.83
C ARG A 503 15.68 16.79 -0.05
N THR A 504 16.17 18.03 -0.16
CA THR A 504 17.38 18.48 0.52
C THR A 504 17.15 18.51 2.02
N SER A 505 16.03 19.10 2.46
CA SER A 505 15.66 19.15 3.87
C SER A 505 15.38 17.77 4.45
N THR A 506 14.70 16.88 3.70
CA THR A 506 14.50 15.48 4.08
C THR A 506 15.85 14.76 4.23
N CYS A 507 16.75 14.86 3.25
CA CYS A 507 18.08 14.26 3.33
C CYS A 507 18.90 14.80 4.51
N ARG A 508 18.77 16.09 4.86
CA ARG A 508 19.42 16.69 6.02
C ARG A 508 18.91 16.10 7.33
N ARG A 509 17.61 15.82 7.45
CA ARG A 509 17.05 15.13 8.62
C ARG A 509 17.54 13.69 8.73
N LEU A 510 17.60 12.95 7.61
CA LEU A 510 18.18 11.61 7.59
C LEU A 510 19.67 11.63 7.97
N ARG A 511 20.41 12.67 7.55
CA ARG A 511 21.78 12.91 8.00
C ARG A 511 21.88 13.11 9.52
N TYR A 512 20.89 13.72 10.16
CA TYR A 512 20.86 13.88 11.61
C TYR A 512 20.56 12.58 12.36
N ALA A 513 19.95 11.58 11.71
CA ALA A 513 19.77 10.25 12.30
C ALA A 513 21.11 9.48 12.35
N LEU A 514 21.99 9.76 11.40
CA LEU A 514 23.29 9.10 11.26
C LEU A 514 24.30 9.59 12.30
N ARG A 515 25.09 8.66 12.83
CA ARG A 515 26.30 8.97 13.59
C ARG A 515 27.44 9.45 12.66
N PRO A 516 28.53 10.04 13.19
CA PRO A 516 29.74 10.30 12.41
C PRO A 516 30.27 9.02 11.73
N GLY A 517 30.56 9.12 10.43
CA GLY A 517 30.92 7.98 9.57
C GLY A 517 29.74 7.10 9.14
N GLY A 518 28.50 7.48 9.46
CA GLY A 518 27.29 6.78 9.03
C GLY A 518 26.96 6.99 7.54
N VAL A 519 26.21 6.05 6.98
CA VAL A 519 25.89 5.95 5.55
C VAL A 519 24.37 6.05 5.31
N LEU A 520 23.97 6.96 4.43
CA LEU A 520 22.64 6.97 3.82
C LEU A 520 22.68 6.18 2.51
N ALA A 521 21.77 5.21 2.36
CA ALA A 521 21.60 4.43 1.14
C ALA A 521 20.15 4.51 0.66
N LEU A 522 19.90 5.27 -0.41
CA LEU A 522 18.59 5.35 -1.04
C LEU A 522 18.55 4.49 -2.31
N SER A 523 17.45 3.80 -2.55
CA SER A 523 17.17 3.11 -3.81
C SER A 523 16.00 3.82 -4.49
N GLU A 524 16.29 4.67 -5.46
CA GLU A 524 15.33 5.65 -6.01
C GLU A 524 15.26 5.59 -7.53
N LEU A 525 14.06 5.78 -8.07
CA LEU A 525 13.88 6.02 -9.49
C LEU A 525 14.64 7.27 -9.91
N THR A 526 15.41 7.16 -10.99
CA THR A 526 16.17 8.27 -11.58
C THR A 526 15.86 8.53 -13.05
N ARG A 527 15.02 7.69 -13.66
CA ARG A 527 14.44 7.90 -14.98
C ARG A 527 12.91 7.82 -14.87
N PRO A 528 12.16 8.80 -15.40
CA PRO A 528 10.71 8.71 -15.45
C PRO A 528 10.23 7.48 -16.23
N ILE A 529 9.20 6.82 -15.71
CA ILE A 529 8.46 5.75 -16.39
C ILE A 529 7.02 6.25 -16.55
N ASP A 530 6.64 6.63 -17.76
CA ASP A 530 5.38 7.36 -18.02
C ASP A 530 4.14 6.69 -17.43
N TRP A 531 4.06 5.35 -17.45
CA TRP A 531 2.87 4.65 -16.97
C TRP A 531 2.69 4.75 -15.46
N TYR A 532 3.74 5.09 -14.69
CA TYR A 532 3.62 5.35 -13.26
C TYR A 532 2.70 6.53 -12.99
N ASP A 533 2.59 7.50 -13.91
CA ASP A 533 1.76 8.69 -13.72
C ASP A 533 0.27 8.37 -13.58
N ILE A 534 -0.25 7.35 -14.28
CA ILE A 534 -1.66 6.94 -14.13
C ILE A 534 -1.91 6.08 -12.90
N CYS A 535 -0.86 5.54 -12.29
CA CYS A 535 -0.96 4.75 -11.06
C CYS A 535 -0.72 5.63 -9.82
N PHE A 536 0.47 6.21 -9.72
CA PHE A 536 0.93 6.96 -8.55
C PHE A 536 0.71 8.47 -8.69
N GLY A 537 0.66 9.00 -9.92
CA GLY A 537 0.31 10.40 -10.15
C GLY A 537 -1.14 10.75 -9.80
N LEU A 538 -1.98 9.77 -9.48
CA LEU A 538 -3.29 10.01 -8.86
C LEU A 538 -3.20 10.25 -7.34
N LEU A 539 -2.05 10.02 -6.73
CA LEU A 539 -1.82 10.16 -5.29
C LEU A 539 -1.17 11.51 -4.99
N ASP A 540 -1.59 12.15 -3.89
CA ASP A 540 -1.07 13.47 -3.51
C ASP A 540 0.45 13.44 -3.27
N GLY A 541 0.97 12.34 -2.73
CA GLY A 541 2.40 12.10 -2.48
C GLY A 541 3.30 12.29 -3.71
N TRP A 542 2.77 12.03 -4.92
CA TRP A 542 3.51 12.17 -6.18
C TRP A 542 3.75 13.63 -6.59
N TRP A 543 3.02 14.56 -5.97
CA TRP A 543 3.05 15.99 -6.30
C TRP A 543 3.46 16.86 -5.11
N LEU A 544 3.97 16.28 -4.02
CA LEU A 544 4.36 17.06 -2.85
C LEU A 544 5.57 17.95 -3.10
N ALA A 545 6.48 17.56 -4.00
CA ALA A 545 7.70 18.32 -4.30
C ALA A 545 7.37 19.77 -4.68
N ASP A 546 7.99 20.71 -3.95
CA ASP A 546 7.87 22.15 -4.20
C ASP A 546 8.50 22.53 -5.55
N GLU A 547 9.61 21.88 -5.88
CA GLU A 547 10.33 22.05 -7.13
C GLU A 547 10.53 20.71 -7.85
N GLY A 548 10.23 20.71 -9.16
CA GLY A 548 10.44 19.56 -10.03
C GLY A 548 9.34 18.50 -9.96
N TYR A 549 9.56 17.42 -10.72
CA TYR A 549 8.78 16.20 -10.70
C TYR A 549 9.30 15.25 -9.61
N ALA A 550 8.48 14.30 -9.12
CA ALA A 550 8.90 13.38 -8.07
C ALA A 550 10.16 12.60 -8.46
N ILE A 551 10.17 12.00 -9.65
CA ILE A 551 11.33 11.26 -10.16
C ILE A 551 12.36 12.25 -10.71
N GLN A 552 13.59 12.18 -10.19
CA GLN A 552 14.68 13.09 -10.54
C GLN A 552 15.96 12.31 -10.90
N PRO A 553 16.75 12.79 -11.87
CA PRO A 553 18.01 12.14 -12.24
C PRO A 553 19.00 12.15 -11.08
N ALA A 554 19.94 11.19 -11.10
CA ALA A 554 20.94 11.00 -10.03
C ALA A 554 21.71 12.29 -9.69
N THR A 555 21.98 13.15 -10.66
CA THR A 555 22.67 14.44 -10.46
C THR A 555 21.92 15.35 -9.49
N VAL A 556 20.59 15.44 -9.59
CA VAL A 556 19.75 16.22 -8.67
C VAL A 556 19.75 15.64 -7.26
N TRP A 557 20.02 14.33 -7.12
CA TRP A 557 20.22 13.70 -5.81
C TRP A 557 21.58 14.00 -5.21
N MET A 558 22.64 14.00 -6.02
CA MET A 558 23.97 14.40 -5.53
C MET A 558 23.94 15.86 -5.03
N ASP A 559 23.37 16.77 -5.80
CA ASP A 559 23.22 18.18 -5.37
C ASP A 559 22.42 18.31 -4.05
N ALA A 560 21.38 17.49 -3.88
CA ALA A 560 20.57 17.49 -2.65
C ALA A 560 21.37 16.95 -1.45
N PHE A 561 22.18 15.90 -1.64
CA PHE A 561 23.06 15.38 -0.60
C PHE A 561 24.15 16.38 -0.21
N GLU A 562 24.75 17.08 -1.17
CA GLU A 562 25.76 18.12 -0.91
C GLU A 562 25.16 19.24 -0.06
N LYS A 563 24.01 19.78 -0.48
CA LYS A 563 23.29 20.83 0.25
C LYS A 563 22.76 20.35 1.61
N ALA A 564 22.53 19.05 1.78
CA ALA A 564 22.17 18.43 3.06
C ALA A 564 23.37 18.27 4.01
N GLY A 565 24.60 18.47 3.53
CA GLY A 565 25.83 18.47 4.32
C GLY A 565 26.54 17.11 4.41
N PHE A 566 26.25 16.18 3.50
CA PHE A 566 27.06 14.97 3.32
C PHE A 566 28.42 15.32 2.70
N GLN A 567 29.48 14.62 3.11
CA GLN A 567 30.85 14.93 2.68
C GLN A 567 31.24 14.17 1.41
N THR A 568 30.89 12.89 1.37
CA THR A 568 31.15 12.01 0.23
C THR A 568 29.84 11.43 -0.29
N MET A 569 29.67 11.36 -1.61
CA MET A 569 28.46 10.83 -2.23
C MET A 569 28.75 10.17 -3.58
N GLY A 570 27.88 9.26 -3.98
CA GLY A 570 27.94 8.62 -5.28
C GLY A 570 26.65 7.86 -5.58
N HIS A 571 26.57 7.30 -6.78
CA HIS A 571 25.43 6.50 -7.17
C HIS A 571 25.86 5.28 -7.99
N SER A 572 25.04 4.23 -7.97
CA SER A 572 25.24 3.08 -8.85
C SER A 572 25.13 3.50 -10.32
N SER A 573 25.80 2.75 -11.18
CA SER A 573 25.75 2.94 -12.63
C SER A 573 26.02 1.64 -13.35
N GLY A 574 25.42 1.47 -14.52
CA GLY A 574 25.71 0.38 -15.45
C GLY A 574 25.60 0.86 -16.89
N ASP A 575 26.05 0.02 -17.82
CA ASP A 575 26.06 0.34 -19.25
C ASP A 575 24.66 0.22 -19.87
N SER A 576 23.77 -0.57 -19.27
CA SER A 576 22.38 -0.77 -19.73
C SER A 576 21.47 0.41 -19.35
N GLU A 577 20.42 0.65 -20.14
CA GLU A 577 19.39 1.64 -19.81
C GLU A 577 18.62 1.25 -18.53
N GLU A 578 18.45 -0.05 -18.32
CA GLU A 578 17.83 -0.67 -17.16
C GLU A 578 18.58 -0.31 -15.87
N ALA A 579 19.91 -0.47 -15.84
CA ALA A 579 20.76 -0.14 -14.69
C ALA A 579 20.66 1.31 -14.24
N ASN A 580 20.22 2.16 -15.16
CA ASN A 580 20.14 3.60 -14.99
C ASN A 580 18.70 4.08 -14.74
N THR A 581 17.73 3.15 -14.63
CA THR A 581 16.31 3.46 -14.41
C THR A 581 16.03 3.80 -12.95
N GLN A 582 16.44 2.92 -12.05
CA GLN A 582 16.53 3.15 -10.61
C GLN A 582 17.98 3.01 -10.18
N ARG A 583 18.41 3.73 -9.16
CA ARG A 583 19.80 3.71 -8.70
C ARG A 583 19.89 3.64 -7.20
N LEU A 584 20.96 3.03 -6.74
CA LEU A 584 21.45 3.20 -5.38
C LEU A 584 22.15 4.55 -5.32
N LEU A 585 21.75 5.39 -4.37
CA LEU A 585 22.28 6.71 -4.12
C LEU A 585 22.87 6.68 -2.70
N ILE A 586 24.19 6.82 -2.61
CA ILE A 586 24.93 6.65 -1.38
C ILE A 586 25.50 8.00 -0.95
N ALA A 587 25.36 8.32 0.33
CA ALA A 587 25.94 9.52 0.93
C ALA A 587 26.51 9.22 2.32
N CYS A 588 27.71 9.74 2.59
CA CYS A 588 28.45 9.51 3.82
C CYS A 588 28.61 10.82 4.60
N THR A 589 28.52 10.73 5.92
CA THR A 589 28.68 11.90 6.81
C THR A 589 30.13 12.38 6.93
N GLU A 590 31.10 11.55 6.54
CA GLU A 590 32.55 11.78 6.55
C GLU A 590 33.19 11.15 5.29
N ASP A 591 34.47 11.47 5.04
CA ASP A 591 35.26 11.03 3.87
C ASP A 591 35.86 9.61 3.97
#